data_AF-A0AAQ4EU52-F1
#
_entry.id   AF-A0AAQ4EU52-F1
#
_cell.length_a   1.000
_cell.length_b   1.000
_cell.length_c   1.000
_cell.angle_alpha   90.00
_cell.angle_beta   90.00
_cell.angle_gamma   90.00
#
_symmetry.space_group_name_H-M   'P 1'
#
loop_
_entity.id
_entity.type
_entity.pdbx_description
1 polymer ?
#
loop_
_entity_poly.entity_id
_entity_poly.type
_entity_poly.pdbx_seq_one_letter_code
_entity_poly.pdbx_strand_id
1 'polypeptide(L)'
;MAAVTAYLKYKHEIRVWLYARGICRSLQCIKEDDVDEDKDFDVFLSFSSKDREWAYSELLPKVEANGFSVCTYDRNFKGGFLIQDIVQEAVCCSRRTLLVVTQ
;
A
#
# COMPACT_ATOMS: atom_id res chain seq x y z
N MET A 1 -4.24 -6.91 -38.38
CA MET A 1 -5.26 -7.18 -37.36
C MET A 1 -4.82 -8.27 -36.39
N ALA A 2 -4.57 -9.51 -36.83
CA ALA A 2 -4.22 -10.64 -35.95
C ALA A 2 -3.04 -10.40 -34.98
N ALA A 3 -1.97 -9.74 -35.43
CA ALA A 3 -0.80 -9.43 -34.58
C ALA A 3 -1.12 -8.46 -33.44
N VAL A 4 -2.01 -7.48 -33.68
CA VAL A 4 -2.46 -6.53 -32.66
C VAL A 4 -3.38 -7.23 -31.66
N THR A 5 -4.28 -8.09 -32.13
CA THR A 5 -5.15 -8.89 -31.26
C THR A 5 -4.36 -9.88 -30.41
N ALA A 6 -3.32 -10.51 -30.98
CA ALA A 6 -2.40 -11.38 -30.25
C ALA A 6 -1.59 -10.58 -29.21
N TYR A 7 -1.07 -9.41 -29.56
CA TYR A 7 -0.38 -8.54 -28.61
C TYR A 7 -1.28 -8.11 -27.45
N LEU A 8 -2.53 -7.73 -27.71
CA LEU A 8 -3.47 -7.35 -26.66
C LEU A 8 -3.86 -8.54 -25.77
N LYS A 9 -4.01 -9.74 -26.34
CA LYS A 9 -4.35 -10.96 -25.61
C LYS A 9 -3.21 -11.43 -24.68
N TYR A 10 -1.96 -11.33 -25.13
CA TYR A 10 -0.78 -11.80 -24.39
C TYR A 10 0.02 -10.65 -23.75
N LYS A 11 -0.57 -9.46 -23.65
CA LYS A 11 0.08 -8.22 -23.20
C LYS A 11 0.79 -8.38 -21.85
N HIS A 12 0.18 -9.08 -20.90
CA HIS A 12 0.73 -9.30 -19.57
C HIS A 12 1.95 -10.23 -19.61
N GLU A 13 1.84 -11.38 -20.27
CA GLU A 13 2.94 -12.35 -20.41
C GLU A 13 4.13 -11.76 -21.16
N ILE A 14 3.87 -10.98 -22.22
CA ILE A 14 4.92 -10.29 -22.99
C ILE A 14 5.65 -9.26 -22.10
N ARG A 15 4.93 -8.49 -21.28
CA ARG A 15 5.54 -7.55 -20.33
C ARG A 15 6.43 -8.29 -19.34
N VAL A 16 5.92 -9.32 -18.66
CA VAL A 16 6.68 -10.13 -17.68
C VAL A 16 7.94 -10.73 -18.32
N TRP A 17 7.82 -11.25 -19.55
CA TRP A 17 8.94 -11.82 -20.30
C TRP A 17 10.02 -10.78 -20.64
N LEU A 18 9.62 -9.56 -21.01
CA LEU A 18 10.55 -8.45 -21.29
C LEU A 18 11.25 -7.95 -20.02
N TYR A 19 10.55 -7.92 -18.88
CA TYR A 19 11.14 -7.61 -17.58
C TYR A 19 12.18 -8.65 -17.15
N ALA A 20 11.83 -9.94 -17.21
CA ALA A 20 12.71 -11.03 -16.80
C ALA A 20 14.03 -11.08 -17.60
N ARG A 21 14.02 -10.58 -18.84
CA ARG A 21 15.19 -10.51 -19.72
C ARG A 21 15.94 -9.17 -19.67
N GLY A 22 15.48 -8.18 -18.90
CA GLY A 22 16.12 -6.87 -18.78
C GLY A 22 16.10 -6.03 -20.07
N ILE A 23 15.32 -6.43 -21.07
CA ILE A 23 15.27 -5.82 -22.41
C ILE A 23 14.62 -4.43 -22.37
N CYS A 24 13.89 -4.13 -21.29
CA CYS A 24 13.36 -2.79 -21.08
C CYS A 24 13.34 -2.44 -19.59
N ARG A 25 14.36 -1.71 -19.14
CA ARG A 25 14.40 -1.16 -17.77
C ARG A 25 13.27 -0.14 -17.53
N SER A 26 12.75 0.48 -18.59
CA SER A 26 11.60 1.39 -18.56
C SER A 26 10.24 0.69 -18.64
N LEU A 27 10.20 -0.65 -18.74
CA LEU A 27 8.94 -1.39 -18.68
C LEU A 27 8.39 -1.53 -17.27
N GLN A 28 8.95 -0.87 -16.24
CA GLN A 28 8.44 -0.63 -14.86
C GLN A 28 6.97 -0.12 -14.81
N CYS A 29 6.06 -0.79 -15.50
CA CYS A 29 4.68 -0.44 -15.79
C CYS A 29 3.69 -1.43 -15.17
N ILE A 30 4.11 -2.34 -14.29
CA ILE A 30 3.26 -2.58 -13.12
C ILE A 30 3.47 -1.33 -12.29
N LYS A 31 2.69 -0.28 -12.60
CA LYS A 31 2.61 0.83 -11.67
C LYS A 31 2.04 0.20 -10.41
N GLU A 32 2.76 0.28 -9.30
CA GLU A 32 2.24 -0.18 -8.02
C GLU A 32 0.84 0.42 -7.77
N ASP A 33 0.62 1.63 -8.28
CA ASP A 33 -0.67 2.31 -8.35
C ASP A 33 -1.81 1.46 -8.93
N ASP A 34 -1.59 0.67 -10.00
CA ASP A 34 -2.64 -0.14 -10.65
C ASP A 34 -3.09 -1.33 -9.75
N VAL A 35 -2.23 -1.77 -8.81
CA VAL A 35 -2.53 -2.86 -7.85
C VAL A 35 -3.19 -2.31 -6.58
N ASP A 36 -2.95 -1.03 -6.31
CA ASP A 36 -3.30 -0.32 -5.09
C ASP A 36 -4.53 0.60 -5.27
N GLU A 37 -5.18 0.58 -6.46
CA GLU A 37 -6.39 1.39 -6.76
C GLU A 37 -7.55 1.08 -5.81
N ASP A 38 -7.71 -0.17 -5.39
CA ASP A 38 -8.82 -0.63 -4.53
C ASP A 38 -8.60 -0.35 -3.02
N LYS A 39 -7.51 0.32 -2.65
CA LYS A 39 -7.14 0.56 -1.24
C LYS A 39 -7.73 1.89 -0.73
N ASP A 40 -8.34 1.84 0.45
CA ASP A 40 -8.94 3.01 1.11
C ASP A 40 -7.91 3.98 1.68
N PHE A 41 -6.72 3.48 2.04
CA PHE A 41 -5.66 4.25 2.68
C PHE A 41 -4.32 4.12 1.97
N ASP A 42 -3.55 5.20 1.94
CA ASP A 42 -2.20 5.18 1.41
C ASP A 42 -1.24 4.45 2.35
N VAL A 43 -1.39 4.66 3.66
CA VAL A 43 -0.45 4.14 4.67
C VAL A 43 -1.18 3.63 5.90
N PHE A 44 -0.91 2.38 6.29
CA PHE A 44 -1.16 1.88 7.64
C PHE A 44 0.01 2.26 8.55
N LEU A 45 -0.26 3.01 9.62
CA LEU A 45 0.73 3.43 10.60
C LEU A 45 0.67 2.53 11.84
N SER A 46 1.73 1.74 12.05
CA SER A 46 1.87 0.84 13.20
C SER A 46 2.99 1.35 14.12
N PHE A 47 2.66 1.53 15.39
CA PHE A 47 3.55 2.06 16.42
C PHE A 47 3.26 1.41 17.77
N SER A 48 4.24 1.43 18.67
CA SER A 48 4.07 1.01 20.05
C SER A 48 3.12 1.94 20.79
N SER A 49 2.31 1.40 21.71
CA SER A 49 1.43 2.21 22.56
C SER A 49 2.17 3.25 23.41
N LYS A 50 3.46 3.01 23.69
CA LYS A 50 4.33 3.96 24.39
C LYS A 50 4.60 5.23 23.58
N ASP A 51 4.62 5.12 22.26
CA ASP A 51 4.92 6.20 21.33
C ASP A 51 3.67 6.85 20.76
N ARG A 52 2.49 6.48 21.27
CA ARG A 52 1.19 7.00 20.82
C ARG A 52 1.16 8.52 20.82
N GLU A 53 1.56 9.15 21.92
CA GLU A 53 1.50 10.62 22.05
C GLU A 53 2.33 11.30 20.95
N TRP A 54 3.55 10.84 20.73
CA TRP A 54 4.43 11.34 19.69
C TRP A 54 3.88 11.05 18.28
N ALA A 55 3.37 9.84 18.04
CA ALA A 55 2.82 9.47 16.74
C ALA A 55 1.66 10.41 16.36
N TYR A 56 0.76 10.69 17.29
CA TYR A 56 -0.41 11.54 17.07
C TYR A 56 -0.10 13.04 17.03
N SER A 57 0.87 13.52 17.80
CA SER A 57 1.23 14.94 17.85
C SER A 57 2.18 15.37 16.73
N GLU A 58 3.09 14.48 16.32
CA GLU A 58 4.19 14.84 15.43
C GLU A 58 4.11 14.15 14.07
N LEU A 59 4.01 12.82 14.05
CA LEU A 59 4.16 12.05 12.82
C LEU A 59 2.90 12.12 11.95
N LEU A 60 1.75 11.80 12.53
CA LEU A 60 0.47 11.68 11.85
C LEU A 60 0.05 13.00 11.18
N PRO A 61 0.15 14.18 11.84
CA PRO A 61 -0.16 15.46 11.21
C PRO A 61 0.77 15.79 10.03
N LYS A 62 2.05 15.41 10.10
CA LYS A 62 3.00 15.63 8.99
C LYS A 62 2.68 14.74 7.79
N VAL A 63 2.26 13.51 8.01
CA VAL A 63 1.88 12.58 6.94
C VAL A 63 0.59 13.05 6.27
N GLU A 64 -0.44 13.37 7.06
CA GLU A 64 -1.72 13.89 6.54
C GLU A 64 -1.54 15.25 5.82
N ALA A 65 -0.66 16.13 6.31
CA ALA A 65 -0.36 17.41 5.66
C ALA A 65 0.31 17.27 4.28
N ASN A 66 0.98 16.15 4.02
CA ASN A 66 1.52 15.83 2.69
C ASN A 66 0.48 15.19 1.75
N GLY A 67 -0.78 15.10 2.19
CA GLY A 67 -1.89 14.58 1.38
C GLY A 67 -2.06 13.07 1.41
N PHE A 68 -1.39 12.36 2.33
CA PHE A 68 -1.55 10.91 2.49
C PHE A 68 -2.69 10.58 3.43
N SER A 69 -3.52 9.61 3.04
CA SER A 69 -4.53 9.02 3.90
C SER A 69 -3.90 7.95 4.82
N VAL A 70 -4.11 8.09 6.13
CA VAL A 70 -3.48 7.22 7.14
C VAL A 70 -4.51 6.39 7.88
N CYS A 71 -4.28 5.07 7.92
CA CYS A 71 -5.00 4.13 8.78
C CYS A 71 -4.23 3.87 10.07
N THR A 72 -4.92 3.86 11.21
CA THR A 72 -4.36 3.50 12.51
C THR A 72 -5.23 2.43 13.17
N TYR A 73 -4.62 1.59 14.02
CA TYR A 73 -5.31 0.47 14.65
C TYR A 73 -6.43 0.90 15.63
N ASP A 74 -6.48 2.17 16.02
CA ASP A 74 -7.35 2.65 17.09
C ASP A 74 -8.38 3.73 16.68
N ARG A 75 -8.24 4.39 15.54
CA ARG A 75 -9.25 5.35 15.03
C ARG A 75 -10.27 4.71 14.12
N ASN A 76 -9.83 3.76 13.30
CA ASN A 76 -10.57 3.32 12.11
C ASN A 76 -11.47 2.10 12.37
N PHE A 77 -11.36 1.45 13.54
CA PHE A 77 -12.05 0.19 13.85
C PHE A 77 -13.06 0.33 14.98
N LYS A 78 -14.23 -0.28 14.80
CA LYS A 78 -15.28 -0.32 15.84
C LYS A 78 -14.88 -1.32 16.93
N GLY A 79 -15.20 -1.04 18.19
CA GLY A 79 -14.92 -1.96 19.29
C GLY A 79 -15.65 -3.31 19.12
N GLY A 80 -15.04 -4.40 19.56
CA GLY A 80 -15.61 -5.76 19.52
C GLY A 80 -14.83 -6.77 18.67
N PHE A 81 -13.76 -6.35 17.99
CA PHE A 81 -12.88 -7.22 17.21
C PHE A 81 -11.57 -7.52 17.94
N LEU A 82 -10.93 -8.64 17.60
CA LEU A 82 -9.60 -8.95 18.11
C LEU A 82 -8.57 -8.00 17.48
N ILE A 83 -7.52 -7.65 18.23
CA ILE A 83 -6.45 -6.78 17.71
C ILE A 83 -5.79 -7.35 16.46
N GLN A 84 -5.75 -8.67 16.31
CA GLN A 84 -5.21 -9.34 15.14
C GLN A 84 -6.04 -9.06 13.89
N ASP A 85 -7.38 -9.12 14.01
CA ASP A 85 -8.31 -8.84 12.91
C ASP A 85 -8.20 -7.37 12.49
N ILE A 86 -8.13 -6.47 13.47
CA ILE A 86 -7.92 -5.03 13.26
C ILE A 86 -6.65 -4.76 12.46
N VAL A 87 -5.52 -5.36 12.86
CA VAL A 87 -4.24 -5.17 12.16
C VAL A 87 -4.29 -5.79 10.77
N GLN A 88 -4.90 -6.97 10.62
CA GLN A 88 -5.04 -7.62 9.33
C GLN A 88 -5.86 -6.76 8.36
N GLU A 89 -6.99 -6.23 8.81
CA GLU A 89 -7.85 -5.36 8.00
C GLU A 89 -7.14 -4.03 7.67
N ALA A 90 -6.41 -3.44 8.62
CA ALA A 90 -5.65 -2.20 8.38
C ALA A 90 -4.58 -2.38 7.31
N VAL A 91 -3.88 -3.52 7.31
CA VAL A 91 -2.90 -3.88 6.27
C VAL A 91 -3.61 -4.15 4.94
N CYS A 92 -4.75 -4.84 4.95
CA CYS A 92 -5.53 -5.14 3.75
C CYS A 92 -6.10 -3.90 3.08
N CYS A 93 -6.51 -2.88 3.84
CA CYS A 93 -7.09 -1.64 3.31
C CYS A 93 -6.04 -0.58 2.97
N SER A 94 -4.75 -0.82 3.26
CA SER A 94 -3.68 0.15 3.00
C SER A 94 -2.78 -0.28 1.85
N ARG A 95 -2.29 0.70 1.09
CA ARG A 95 -1.29 0.49 0.03
C ARG A 95 0.06 0.11 0.63
N ARG A 96 0.47 0.79 1.70
CA ARG A 96 1.75 0.57 2.38
C ARG A 96 1.58 0.47 3.89
N THR A 97 2.59 -0.09 4.56
CA THR A 97 2.67 -0.15 6.02
C THR A 97 3.93 0.56 6.50
N LEU A 98 3.75 1.57 7.35
CA LEU A 98 4.83 2.29 8.01
C LEU A 98 4.94 1.82 9.46
N LEU A 99 6.07 1.19 9.78
CA LEU A 99 6.35 0.63 11.11
C LEU A 99 7.29 1.56 11.88
N VAL A 100 6.82 2.09 13.01
CA VAL A 100 7.66 2.86 13.93
C VAL A 100 8.31 1.89 14.90
N VAL A 101 9.62 1.69 14.74
CA VAL A 101 10.43 0.83 15.61
C VAL A 101 11.16 1.70 16.62
N THR A 102 10.83 1.51 17.89
CA THR A 102 11.46 2.19 19.04
C THR A 102 12.11 1.17 19.97
N GLN A 103 13.01 1.65 20.84
CA GLN A 103 13.83 0.83 21.73
C GLN A 103 13.10 0.41 23.01
#